data_AF-A0A3E1YHC2-F1
#
_entry.id   AF-A0A3E1YHC2-F1
#
_cell.length_a   1.000
_cell.length_b   1.000
_cell.length_c   1.000
_cell.angle_alpha   90.00
_cell.angle_beta   90.00
_cell.angle_gamma   90.00
#
_symmetry.space_group_name_H-M   'P 1'
#
loop_
_entity.id
_entity.type
_entity.pdbx_description
1 polymer ?
#
loop_
_entity_poly.entity_id
_entity_poly.type
_entity_poly.pdbx_seq_one_letter_code
_entity_poly.pdbx_strand_id
1 'polypeptide(L)'
;MSFIADKQTLDDLAILGKYNASSIFSLFNQVKSRGAEKLLDSMFLHPLTDANAINARSNAFRYFEVTPCVFPFDEQHLSAMESFLDEGCDSNYPLALWRLSRKKVAAILVKDDAFYLQVQGIETCISVLQCCNTLLEHLENEARDRNTPWGKWAARARNILRDKRLQNINTAGKSLIHLARLHYLLGYVFRDKLKDLLALTYEIELLIAVAGVAKQKGFSYAHALPKEKNTLEIKGVRHPHLDKGVSNSLSFNGHSNVLFLTGANMAGKSTLMKAAGIMIYLAHMGFPVAAKELKFSVLDGIYSSVNVPDNLNQGYSHFYAEVLRVKQVAEAVAEEKRLFVIFDELFKGTNVKDAYDATLAVTAAFAAYRDCFFIISTHIFEVGDALQKEGKHIQFEFMPTIMVDAVPKYTYQLQKGITTDRQGMIIIENEGILDML
;
A
#
# COMPACT_ATOMS: atom_id res chain seq x y z
N MET A 1 0.58 11.56 15.00
CA MET A 1 1.87 11.53 14.28
C MET A 1 1.70 10.69 13.03
N SER A 2 2.28 11.10 11.90
CA SER A 2 2.28 10.31 10.66
C SER A 2 3.27 9.16 10.76
N PHE A 3 2.99 8.06 10.06
CA PHE A 3 3.94 6.97 9.90
C PHE A 3 5.17 7.44 9.11
N ILE A 4 6.37 7.11 9.58
CA ILE A 4 7.63 7.55 8.99
C ILE A 4 8.11 6.47 8.00
N ALA A 5 8.23 6.84 6.73
CA ALA A 5 8.94 6.06 5.73
C ALA A 5 9.57 7.04 4.74
N ASP A 6 10.90 7.06 4.68
CA ASP A 6 11.60 7.98 3.79
C ASP A 6 11.74 7.44 2.37
N LYS A 7 12.14 8.31 1.45
CA LYS A 7 12.24 7.99 0.03
C LYS A 7 13.11 6.75 -0.23
N GLN A 8 14.27 6.66 0.43
CA GLN A 8 15.15 5.49 0.32
C GLN A 8 14.41 4.20 0.71
N THR A 9 13.65 4.23 1.81
CA THR A 9 12.89 3.06 2.26
C THR A 9 11.78 2.67 1.29
N LEU A 10 11.07 3.66 0.74
CA LEU A 10 10.02 3.42 -0.26
C LEU A 10 10.60 2.83 -1.55
N ASP A 11 11.78 3.28 -1.96
CA ASP A 11 12.49 2.80 -3.16
C ASP A 11 13.05 1.38 -2.95
N ASP A 12 13.71 1.11 -1.82
CA ASP A 12 14.25 -0.22 -1.45
C ASP A 12 13.18 -1.33 -1.45
N LEU A 13 12.00 -0.98 -0.94
CA LEU A 13 10.84 -1.87 -0.81
C LEU A 13 9.89 -1.82 -2.04
N ALA A 14 10.21 -1.00 -3.04
CA ALA A 14 9.39 -0.78 -4.24
C ALA A 14 7.90 -0.51 -3.92
N ILE A 15 7.64 0.30 -2.87
CA ILE A 15 6.28 0.58 -2.40
C ILE A 15 5.49 1.38 -3.43
N LEU A 16 6.09 2.46 -3.92
CA LEU A 16 5.51 3.38 -4.89
C LEU A 16 5.97 3.03 -6.31
N GLY A 17 5.31 3.63 -7.30
CA GLY A 17 5.73 3.56 -8.70
C GLY A 17 4.60 3.14 -9.62
N LYS A 18 3.75 4.10 -10.00
CA LYS A 18 2.59 3.92 -10.89
C LYS A 18 2.93 3.25 -12.22
N TYR A 19 4.12 3.51 -12.76
CA TYR A 19 4.58 2.97 -14.05
C TYR A 19 5.54 1.79 -13.92
N ASN A 20 5.83 1.36 -12.69
CA ASN A 20 6.65 0.18 -12.46
C ASN A 20 5.73 -1.01 -12.16
N ALA A 21 5.64 -1.96 -13.09
CA ALA A 21 4.82 -3.16 -12.94
C ALA A 21 5.24 -4.06 -11.76
N SER A 22 6.45 -3.87 -11.23
CA SER A 22 6.96 -4.60 -10.06
C SER A 22 6.72 -3.87 -8.72
N SER A 23 6.09 -2.69 -8.72
CA SER A 23 5.79 -1.96 -7.49
C SER A 23 4.59 -2.53 -6.74
N ILE A 24 4.57 -2.34 -5.43
CA ILE A 24 3.44 -2.74 -4.58
C ILE A 24 2.19 -1.92 -4.90
N PHE A 25 2.34 -0.65 -5.24
CA PHE A 25 1.23 0.17 -5.73
C PHE A 25 0.55 -0.46 -6.96
N SER A 26 1.32 -0.85 -7.97
CA SER A 26 0.79 -1.45 -9.21
C SER A 26 0.05 -2.76 -8.97
N LEU A 27 0.47 -3.54 -7.96
CA LEU A 27 -0.25 -4.75 -7.55
C LEU A 27 -1.69 -4.46 -7.11
N PHE A 28 -1.92 -3.35 -6.39
CA PHE A 28 -3.23 -2.97 -5.87
C PHE A 28 -4.01 -1.99 -6.76
N ASN A 29 -3.37 -1.35 -7.74
CA ASN A 29 -4.01 -0.43 -8.67
C ASN A 29 -4.86 -1.17 -9.73
N GLN A 30 -5.95 -1.78 -9.28
CA GLN A 30 -6.96 -2.47 -10.11
C GLN A 30 -8.28 -1.68 -10.18
N VAL A 31 -8.25 -0.42 -9.75
CA VAL A 31 -9.38 0.51 -9.84
C VAL A 31 -9.53 1.00 -11.28
N LYS A 32 -10.75 1.32 -11.69
CA LYS A 32 -11.10 1.81 -13.02
C LYS A 32 -11.19 3.34 -13.05
N SER A 33 -11.68 3.96 -11.98
CA SER A 33 -11.83 5.41 -11.93
C SER A 33 -10.58 6.15 -11.45
N ARG A 34 -10.35 7.33 -12.04
CA ARG A 34 -9.30 8.26 -11.60
C ARG A 34 -9.50 8.74 -10.15
N GLY A 35 -10.75 8.86 -9.71
CA GLY A 35 -11.06 9.24 -8.34
C GLY A 35 -10.60 8.20 -7.33
N ALA A 36 -10.89 6.92 -7.60
CA ALA A 36 -10.42 5.81 -6.78
C ALA A 36 -8.88 5.66 -6.84
N GLU A 37 -8.26 5.91 -8.00
CA GLU A 37 -6.80 5.88 -8.13
C GLU A 37 -6.12 6.96 -7.27
N LYS A 38 -6.68 8.19 -7.24
CA LYS A 38 -6.19 9.26 -6.35
C LYS A 38 -6.32 8.90 -4.87
N LEU A 39 -7.41 8.23 -4.50
CA LEU A 39 -7.60 7.74 -3.12
C LEU A 39 -6.57 6.66 -2.78
N LEU A 40 -6.29 5.74 -3.70
CA LEU A 40 -5.29 4.70 -3.54
C LEU A 40 -3.89 5.32 -3.34
N ASP A 41 -3.51 6.27 -4.19
CA ASP A 41 -2.25 7.02 -4.09
C ASP A 41 -2.13 7.71 -2.73
N SER A 42 -3.18 8.41 -2.31
CA SER A 42 -3.24 9.05 -0.98
C SER A 42 -3.07 8.04 0.17
N MET A 43 -3.68 6.85 0.08
CA MET A 43 -3.51 5.81 1.10
C MET A 43 -2.08 5.27 1.16
N PHE A 44 -1.41 5.12 0.02
CA PHE A 44 -0.01 4.69 -0.04
C PHE A 44 0.95 5.76 0.52
N LEU A 45 0.64 7.05 0.36
CA LEU A 45 1.44 8.16 0.89
C LEU A 45 1.20 8.41 2.39
N HIS A 46 0.08 7.94 2.94
CA HIS A 46 -0.32 8.19 4.32
C HIS A 46 -0.72 6.91 5.09
N PRO A 47 0.23 6.03 5.42
CA PRO A 47 -0.03 4.90 6.31
C PRO A 47 -0.50 5.36 7.70
N LEU A 48 -1.30 4.53 8.37
CA LEU A 48 -1.94 4.86 9.64
C LEU A 48 -1.03 4.51 10.83
N THR A 49 -1.26 5.18 11.96
CA THR A 49 -0.56 4.94 13.24
C THR A 49 -1.54 4.73 14.40
N ASP A 50 -2.79 4.38 14.08
CA ASP A 50 -3.83 4.04 15.06
C ASP A 50 -4.34 2.62 14.80
N ALA A 51 -4.28 1.77 15.83
CA ALA A 51 -4.63 0.35 15.71
C ALA A 51 -6.10 0.15 15.32
N ASN A 52 -7.01 0.98 15.86
CA ASN A 52 -8.44 0.87 15.56
C ASN A 52 -8.73 1.25 14.11
N ALA A 53 -8.12 2.34 13.61
CA ALA A 53 -8.25 2.77 12.22
C ALA A 53 -7.70 1.73 11.24
N ILE A 54 -6.54 1.13 11.54
CA ILE A 54 -5.95 0.04 10.75
C ILE A 54 -6.92 -1.15 10.68
N ASN A 55 -7.34 -1.65 11.84
CA ASN A 55 -8.24 -2.80 11.92
C ASN A 55 -9.60 -2.51 11.26
N ALA A 56 -10.15 -1.31 11.41
CA ALA A 56 -11.40 -0.91 10.78
C ALA A 56 -11.31 -0.92 9.24
N ARG A 57 -10.19 -0.42 8.69
CA ARG A 57 -9.95 -0.46 7.23
C ARG A 57 -9.74 -1.88 6.73
N SER A 58 -8.96 -2.70 7.43
CA SER A 58 -8.81 -4.12 7.08
C SER A 58 -10.14 -4.87 7.11
N ASN A 59 -11.01 -4.58 8.07
CA ASN A 59 -12.36 -5.15 8.13
C ASN A 59 -13.24 -4.68 6.96
N ALA A 60 -13.10 -3.43 6.51
CA ALA A 60 -13.82 -2.92 5.34
C ALA A 60 -13.43 -3.66 4.06
N PHE A 61 -12.15 -3.94 3.84
CA PHE A 61 -11.70 -4.78 2.73
C PHE A 61 -12.19 -6.22 2.85
N ARG A 62 -12.05 -6.82 4.05
CA ARG A 62 -12.50 -8.19 4.31
C ARG A 62 -14.00 -8.38 4.05
N TYR A 63 -14.82 -7.36 4.33
CA TYR A 63 -16.24 -7.38 4.03
C TYR A 63 -16.50 -7.65 2.53
N PHE A 64 -15.83 -6.92 1.64
CA PHE A 64 -15.99 -7.08 0.19
C PHE A 64 -15.27 -8.30 -0.37
N GLU A 65 -14.32 -8.89 0.37
CA GLU A 65 -13.72 -10.19 0.02
C GLU A 65 -14.72 -11.34 0.20
N VAL A 66 -15.43 -11.33 1.34
CA VAL A 66 -16.43 -12.35 1.73
C VAL A 66 -17.75 -12.16 1.00
N THR A 67 -18.13 -10.91 0.70
CA THR A 67 -19.36 -10.53 0.01
C THR A 67 -18.99 -9.81 -1.29
N PRO A 68 -18.62 -10.54 -2.35
CA PRO A 68 -18.12 -9.95 -3.58
C PRO A 68 -19.21 -9.17 -4.28
N CYS A 69 -18.92 -7.92 -4.60
CA CYS A 69 -19.83 -7.04 -5.33
C CYS A 69 -19.16 -6.61 -6.65
N VAL A 70 -19.92 -6.58 -7.73
CA VAL A 70 -19.45 -6.02 -9.01
C VAL A 70 -19.65 -4.51 -8.97
N PHE A 71 -18.57 -3.75 -9.18
CA PHE A 71 -18.66 -2.30 -9.33
C PHE A 71 -19.38 -1.94 -10.65
N PRO A 72 -20.61 -1.38 -10.61
CA PRO A 72 -21.48 -1.29 -11.77
C PRO A 72 -21.31 0.00 -12.58
N PHE A 73 -20.36 0.86 -12.20
CA PHE A 73 -20.16 2.15 -12.85
C PHE A 73 -19.11 2.07 -13.95
N ASP A 74 -19.32 2.88 -14.98
CA ASP A 74 -18.37 3.10 -16.06
C ASP A 74 -17.51 4.36 -15.77
N GLU A 75 -16.21 4.30 -16.09
CA GLU A 75 -15.28 5.42 -15.85
C GLU A 75 -15.71 6.69 -16.60
N GLN A 76 -16.17 6.56 -17.85
CA GLN A 76 -16.56 7.70 -18.67
C GLN A 76 -17.77 8.41 -18.05
N HIS A 77 -18.74 7.64 -17.53
CA HIS A 77 -19.89 8.21 -16.82
C HIS A 77 -19.50 8.92 -15.52
N LEU A 78 -18.62 8.34 -14.71
CA LEU A 78 -18.18 8.99 -13.47
C LEU A 78 -17.40 10.29 -13.77
N SER A 79 -16.48 10.25 -14.74
CA SER A 79 -15.69 11.43 -15.15
C SER A 79 -16.55 12.53 -15.77
N ALA A 80 -17.56 12.17 -16.56
CA ALA A 80 -18.49 13.14 -17.15
C ALA A 80 -19.41 13.76 -16.08
N MET A 81 -19.86 12.99 -15.09
CA MET A 81 -20.58 13.53 -13.94
C MET A 81 -19.69 14.48 -13.11
N GLU A 82 -18.43 14.12 -12.86
CA GLU A 82 -17.48 14.99 -12.14
C GLU A 82 -17.31 16.33 -12.88
N SER A 83 -17.09 16.28 -14.19
CA SER A 83 -16.91 17.47 -15.04
C SER A 83 -18.16 18.36 -15.05
N PHE A 84 -19.35 17.76 -15.13
CA PHE A 84 -20.62 18.48 -15.04
C PHE A 84 -20.79 19.18 -13.69
N LEU A 85 -20.46 18.49 -12.59
CA LEU A 85 -20.54 19.06 -11.25
C LEU A 85 -19.48 20.14 -11.02
N ASP A 86 -18.32 20.07 -11.67
CA ASP A 86 -17.30 21.10 -11.62
C ASP A 86 -17.70 22.37 -12.38
N GLU A 87 -18.27 22.24 -13.59
CA GLU A 87 -18.86 23.38 -14.33
C GLU A 87 -19.95 24.08 -13.49
N GLY A 88 -20.81 23.28 -12.84
CA GLY A 88 -21.87 23.78 -11.97
C GLY A 88 -22.99 24.53 -12.71
N CYS A 89 -23.86 25.19 -11.95
CA CYS A 89 -24.99 25.95 -12.49
C CYS A 89 -25.18 27.26 -11.73
N ASP A 90 -25.88 28.21 -12.36
CA ASP A 90 -26.28 29.46 -11.72
C ASP A 90 -27.15 29.21 -10.50
N SER A 91 -26.97 30.04 -9.47
CA SER A 91 -27.78 30.01 -8.24
C SER A 91 -29.24 30.40 -8.46
N ASN A 92 -29.54 31.07 -9.58
CA ASN A 92 -30.87 31.57 -9.92
C ASN A 92 -31.49 30.78 -11.08
N TYR A 93 -32.61 30.09 -10.81
CA TYR A 93 -33.31 29.29 -11.82
C TYR A 93 -33.72 30.06 -13.09
N PRO A 94 -34.28 31.29 -13.02
CA PRO A 94 -34.62 32.05 -14.23
C PRO A 94 -33.39 32.35 -15.10
N LEU A 95 -32.25 32.62 -14.46
CA LEU A 95 -30.99 32.86 -15.16
C LEU A 95 -30.47 31.58 -15.82
N ALA A 96 -30.55 30.44 -15.11
CA ALA A 96 -30.21 29.13 -15.66
C ALA A 96 -31.07 28.77 -16.88
N LEU A 97 -32.38 29.04 -16.83
CA LEU A 97 -33.29 28.85 -17.96
C LEU A 97 -32.93 29.75 -19.14
N TRP A 98 -32.65 31.03 -18.89
CA TRP A 98 -32.23 31.97 -19.93
C TRP A 98 -30.95 31.53 -20.63
N ARG A 99 -29.93 31.11 -19.86
CA ARG A 99 -28.66 30.63 -20.42
C ARG A 99 -28.81 29.35 -21.22
N LEU A 100 -29.57 28.37 -20.72
CA LEU A 100 -29.83 27.14 -21.47
C LEU A 100 -30.59 27.44 -22.77
N SER A 101 -31.54 28.38 -22.75
CA SER A 101 -32.25 28.84 -23.95
C SER A 101 -31.30 29.49 -24.96
N ARG A 102 -30.39 30.35 -24.50
CA ARG A 102 -29.36 30.95 -25.35
C ARG A 102 -28.44 29.90 -25.97
N LYS A 103 -27.99 28.90 -25.20
CA LYS A 103 -27.19 27.77 -25.70
C LYS A 103 -27.95 26.97 -26.75
N LYS A 104 -29.25 26.71 -26.56
CA LYS A 104 -30.08 26.02 -27.55
C LYS A 104 -30.21 26.80 -28.86
N VAL A 105 -30.38 28.12 -28.78
CA VAL A 105 -30.42 28.99 -29.98
C VAL A 105 -29.08 28.96 -30.71
N ALA A 106 -27.96 29.04 -29.99
CA ALA A 106 -26.61 28.95 -30.56
C ALA A 106 -26.36 27.59 -31.23
N ALA A 107 -26.82 26.49 -30.63
CA ALA A 107 -26.73 25.15 -31.20
C ALA A 107 -27.47 25.03 -32.56
N ILE A 108 -28.58 25.75 -32.72
CA ILE A 108 -29.35 25.76 -33.98
C ILE A 108 -28.72 26.68 -35.02
N LEU A 109 -28.29 27.88 -34.62
CA LEU A 109 -27.82 28.92 -35.54
C LEU A 109 -26.35 28.76 -35.96
N VAL A 110 -25.49 28.35 -35.03
CA VAL A 110 -24.02 28.33 -35.20
C VAL A 110 -23.47 26.90 -35.04
N LYS A 111 -24.32 25.89 -34.86
CA LYS A 111 -23.92 24.49 -34.61
C LYS A 111 -22.99 24.35 -33.39
N ASP A 112 -23.24 25.14 -32.36
CA ASP A 112 -22.53 25.05 -31.08
C ASP A 112 -22.98 23.81 -30.28
N ASP A 113 -22.03 22.99 -29.85
CA ASP A 113 -22.30 21.74 -29.13
C ASP A 113 -22.58 21.95 -27.63
N ALA A 114 -22.40 23.16 -27.10
CA ALA A 114 -22.52 23.46 -25.68
C ALA A 114 -23.89 23.10 -25.07
N PHE A 115 -24.98 23.18 -25.85
CA PHE A 115 -26.30 22.73 -25.39
C PHE A 115 -26.35 21.20 -25.24
N TYR A 116 -25.86 20.45 -26.22
CA TYR A 116 -25.88 18.99 -26.21
C TYR A 116 -24.97 18.43 -25.12
N LEU A 117 -23.80 19.02 -24.90
CA LEU A 117 -22.90 18.67 -23.80
C LEU A 117 -23.58 18.84 -22.42
N GLN A 118 -24.38 19.89 -22.23
CA GLN A 118 -25.13 20.08 -20.99
C GLN A 118 -26.24 19.04 -20.80
N VAL A 119 -26.98 18.71 -21.87
CA VAL A 119 -27.99 17.64 -21.80
C VAL A 119 -27.32 16.31 -21.48
N GLN A 120 -26.21 15.99 -22.14
CA GLN A 120 -25.43 14.79 -21.88
C GLN A 120 -24.93 14.72 -20.43
N GLY A 121 -24.49 15.83 -19.84
CA GLY A 121 -24.08 15.90 -18.44
C GLY A 121 -25.24 15.59 -17.47
N ILE A 122 -26.44 16.11 -17.75
CA ILE A 122 -27.66 15.80 -16.98
C ILE A 122 -28.01 14.32 -17.10
N GLU A 123 -28.01 13.77 -18.31
CA GLU A 123 -28.29 12.36 -18.58
C GLU A 123 -27.31 11.44 -17.87
N THR A 124 -26.03 11.79 -17.89
CA THR A 124 -24.98 11.08 -17.18
C THR A 124 -25.23 11.07 -15.68
N CYS A 125 -25.56 12.22 -15.08
CA CYS A 125 -25.89 12.29 -13.65
C CYS A 125 -27.09 11.38 -13.28
N ILE A 126 -28.13 11.36 -14.13
CA ILE A 126 -29.30 10.50 -13.92
C ILE A 126 -28.90 9.03 -14.02
N SER A 127 -28.11 8.66 -15.03
CA SER A 127 -27.59 7.30 -15.22
C SER A 127 -26.76 6.84 -14.01
N VAL A 128 -25.85 7.67 -13.51
CA VAL A 128 -25.07 7.36 -12.30
C VAL A 128 -25.96 7.19 -11.07
N LEU A 129 -26.98 8.04 -10.89
CA LEU A 129 -27.94 7.88 -9.80
C LEU A 129 -28.75 6.58 -9.90
N GLN A 130 -29.13 6.17 -11.11
CA GLN A 130 -29.79 4.88 -11.34
C GLN A 130 -28.86 3.71 -10.98
N CYS A 131 -27.58 3.76 -11.40
CA CYS A 131 -26.57 2.78 -10.99
C CYS A 131 -26.38 2.74 -9.46
N CYS A 132 -26.36 3.90 -8.79
CA CYS A 132 -26.34 3.97 -7.33
C CYS A 132 -27.54 3.28 -6.69
N ASN A 133 -28.75 3.43 -7.26
CA ASN A 133 -29.93 2.75 -6.75
C ASN A 133 -29.80 1.22 -6.88
N THR A 134 -29.39 0.71 -8.04
CA THR A 134 -29.17 -0.72 -8.26
C THR A 134 -28.11 -1.29 -7.31
N LEU A 135 -26.99 -0.58 -7.13
CA LEU A 135 -25.95 -0.99 -6.20
C LEU A 135 -26.44 -0.98 -4.76
N LEU A 136 -27.21 0.03 -4.37
CA LEU A 136 -27.77 0.14 -3.02
C LEU A 136 -28.70 -1.03 -2.72
N GLU A 137 -29.62 -1.36 -3.62
CA GLU A 137 -30.52 -2.51 -3.48
C GLU A 137 -29.74 -3.83 -3.34
N HIS A 138 -28.72 -4.04 -4.17
CA HIS A 138 -27.87 -5.23 -4.09
C HIS A 138 -27.13 -5.33 -2.75
N LEU A 139 -26.49 -4.24 -2.31
CA LEU A 139 -25.76 -4.20 -1.03
C LEU A 139 -26.70 -4.39 0.18
N GLU A 140 -27.89 -3.80 0.16
CA GLU A 140 -28.89 -3.95 1.23
C GLU A 140 -29.44 -5.38 1.31
N ASN A 141 -29.63 -6.05 0.17
CA ASN A 141 -30.10 -7.44 0.12
C ASN A 141 -29.05 -8.43 0.64
N GLU A 142 -27.77 -8.16 0.41
CA GLU A 142 -26.68 -9.02 0.88
C GLU A 142 -26.18 -8.66 2.29
N ALA A 143 -26.66 -7.56 2.88
CA ALA A 143 -26.25 -7.10 4.20
C ALA A 143 -26.63 -8.11 5.29
N ARG A 144 -25.61 -8.75 5.88
CA ARG A 144 -25.80 -9.66 7.03
C ARG A 144 -25.72 -8.96 8.38
N ASP A 145 -25.06 -7.79 8.42
CA ASP A 145 -24.76 -7.04 9.64
C ASP A 145 -25.21 -5.58 9.57
N ARG A 146 -25.43 -4.96 10.74
CA ARG A 146 -25.81 -3.53 10.83
C ARG A 146 -24.65 -2.56 10.59
N ASN A 147 -23.40 -3.00 10.75
CA ASN A 147 -22.22 -2.13 10.63
C ASN A 147 -21.47 -2.43 9.33
N THR A 148 -21.92 -1.82 8.24
CA THR A 148 -21.36 -2.05 6.91
C THR A 148 -20.38 -0.94 6.52
N PRO A 149 -19.29 -1.25 5.81
CA PRO A 149 -18.30 -0.24 5.38
C PRO A 149 -18.90 0.78 4.40
N TRP A 150 -20.00 0.44 3.73
CA TRP A 150 -20.72 1.28 2.78
C TRP A 150 -21.87 2.08 3.40
N GLY A 151 -22.06 2.05 4.72
CA GLY A 151 -23.20 2.70 5.39
C GLY A 151 -23.31 4.20 5.14
N LYS A 152 -22.17 4.93 5.11
CA LYS A 152 -22.14 6.37 4.77
C LYS A 152 -22.59 6.63 3.33
N TRP A 153 -22.08 5.84 2.40
CA TRP A 153 -22.45 5.90 0.98
C TRP A 153 -23.96 5.62 0.81
N ALA A 154 -24.48 4.56 1.41
CA ALA A 154 -25.89 4.21 1.35
C ALA A 154 -26.81 5.30 1.93
N ALA A 155 -26.44 5.88 3.08
CA ALA A 155 -27.21 6.99 3.67
C ALA A 155 -27.25 8.20 2.72
N ARG A 156 -26.12 8.54 2.09
CA ARG A 156 -26.04 9.65 1.13
C ARG A 156 -26.86 9.37 -0.13
N ALA A 157 -26.70 8.19 -0.72
CA ALA A 157 -27.44 7.75 -1.90
C ALA A 157 -28.95 7.78 -1.62
N ARG A 158 -29.40 7.17 -0.52
CA ARG A 158 -30.81 7.13 -0.12
C ARG A 158 -31.41 8.52 0.08
N ASN A 159 -30.68 9.43 0.72
CA ASN A 159 -31.14 10.81 0.94
C ASN A 159 -31.34 11.57 -0.37
N ILE A 160 -30.53 11.31 -1.40
CA ILE A 160 -30.67 11.93 -2.72
C ILE A 160 -31.82 11.27 -3.50
N LEU A 161 -31.83 9.93 -3.56
CA LEU A 161 -32.80 9.15 -4.34
C LEU A 161 -34.25 9.30 -3.84
N ARG A 162 -34.44 9.53 -2.52
CA ARG A 162 -35.79 9.73 -1.93
C ARG A 162 -36.29 11.17 -1.98
N ASP A 163 -35.47 12.14 -2.41
CA ASP A 163 -35.91 13.54 -2.47
C ASP A 163 -36.97 13.73 -3.56
N LYS A 164 -38.14 14.25 -3.15
CA LYS A 164 -39.30 14.46 -4.04
C LYS A 164 -38.98 15.30 -5.27
N ARG A 165 -37.97 16.18 -5.20
CA ARG A 165 -37.57 17.04 -6.33
C ARG A 165 -36.89 16.27 -7.46
N LEU A 166 -36.33 15.10 -7.15
CA LEU A 166 -35.65 14.18 -8.07
C LEU A 166 -36.52 12.96 -8.43
N GLN A 167 -37.80 12.95 -8.05
CA GLN A 167 -38.74 11.94 -8.54
C GLN A 167 -39.10 12.23 -10.01
N ASN A 168 -39.11 11.19 -10.85
CA ASN A 168 -39.34 11.27 -12.31
C ASN A 168 -38.25 12.01 -13.12
N ILE A 169 -36.98 11.82 -12.76
CA ILE A 169 -35.82 12.30 -13.53
C ILE A 169 -35.67 11.53 -14.85
N ASN A 170 -36.15 12.10 -15.96
CA ASN A 170 -35.95 11.58 -17.32
C ASN A 170 -35.81 12.76 -18.29
N THR A 171 -34.90 12.69 -19.25
CA THR A 171 -34.66 13.72 -20.28
C THR A 171 -35.42 13.47 -21.58
N ALA A 172 -35.81 12.21 -21.86
CA ALA A 172 -36.39 11.81 -23.13
C ALA A 172 -37.73 12.53 -23.43
N GLY A 173 -37.79 13.23 -24.56
CA GLY A 173 -38.97 13.95 -25.03
C GLY A 173 -39.40 15.13 -24.14
N LYS A 174 -38.53 15.61 -23.24
CA LYS A 174 -38.89 16.67 -22.28
C LYS A 174 -38.65 18.08 -22.82
N SER A 175 -39.41 19.02 -22.28
CA SER A 175 -39.32 20.44 -22.65
C SER A 175 -38.04 21.10 -22.15
N LEU A 176 -37.66 22.22 -22.77
CA LEU A 176 -36.51 23.03 -22.35
C LEU A 176 -36.60 23.49 -20.89
N ILE A 177 -37.82 23.80 -20.43
CA ILE A 177 -38.10 24.19 -19.03
C ILE A 177 -37.76 23.05 -18.07
N HIS A 178 -38.09 21.81 -18.46
CA HIS A 178 -37.76 20.62 -17.67
C HIS A 178 -36.25 20.38 -17.63
N LEU A 179 -35.56 20.47 -18.78
CA LEU A 179 -34.10 20.34 -18.83
C LEU A 179 -33.40 21.41 -17.99
N ALA A 180 -33.85 22.68 -18.07
CA ALA A 180 -33.33 23.75 -17.22
C ALA A 180 -33.57 23.48 -15.73
N ARG A 181 -34.71 22.89 -15.37
CA ARG A 181 -35.01 22.50 -13.98
C ARG A 181 -34.06 21.41 -13.51
N LEU A 182 -33.84 20.37 -14.30
CA LEU A 182 -32.90 19.29 -13.97
C LEU A 182 -31.47 19.82 -13.85
N HIS A 183 -31.06 20.68 -14.79
CA HIS A 183 -29.76 21.34 -14.75
C HIS A 183 -29.55 22.12 -13.45
N TYR A 184 -30.52 22.94 -13.07
CA TYR A 184 -30.50 23.71 -11.83
C TYR A 184 -30.48 22.82 -10.59
N LEU A 185 -31.30 21.77 -10.55
CA LEU A 185 -31.35 20.87 -9.42
C LEU A 185 -30.01 20.14 -9.24
N LEU A 186 -29.47 19.53 -10.29
CA LEU A 186 -28.24 18.73 -10.20
C LEU A 186 -26.98 19.59 -10.09
N GLY A 187 -26.89 20.65 -10.90
CA GLY A 187 -25.71 21.51 -10.99
C GLY A 187 -25.60 22.59 -9.91
N TYR A 188 -26.67 22.86 -9.14
CA TYR A 188 -26.65 23.81 -8.02
C TYR A 188 -27.23 23.21 -6.73
N VAL A 189 -28.52 22.83 -6.71
CA VAL A 189 -29.21 22.44 -5.45
C VAL A 189 -28.65 21.17 -4.80
N PHE A 190 -28.30 20.17 -5.60
CA PHE A 190 -27.75 18.89 -5.15
C PHE A 190 -26.26 18.75 -5.42
N ARG A 191 -25.60 19.78 -5.97
CA ARG A 191 -24.22 19.72 -6.44
C ARG A 191 -23.27 19.14 -5.39
N ASP A 192 -23.26 19.72 -4.20
CA ASP A 192 -22.34 19.29 -3.13
C ASP A 192 -22.70 17.88 -2.63
N LYS A 193 -23.99 17.54 -2.58
CA LYS A 193 -24.43 16.20 -2.19
C LYS A 193 -24.03 15.14 -3.22
N LEU A 194 -24.04 15.49 -4.50
CA LEU A 194 -23.63 14.63 -5.60
C LEU A 194 -22.10 14.48 -5.65
N LYS A 195 -21.35 15.55 -5.38
CA LYS A 195 -19.89 15.48 -5.21
C LYS A 195 -19.50 14.58 -4.04
N ASP A 196 -20.17 14.72 -2.90
CA ASP A 196 -19.98 13.84 -1.75
C ASP A 196 -20.33 12.38 -2.08
N LEU A 197 -21.42 12.15 -2.81
CA LEU A 197 -21.80 10.80 -3.26
C LEU A 197 -20.74 10.22 -4.18
N LEU A 198 -20.24 10.99 -5.14
CA LEU A 198 -19.21 10.57 -6.10
C LEU A 198 -17.90 10.19 -5.38
N ALA A 199 -17.45 11.00 -4.41
CA ALA A 199 -16.30 10.68 -3.58
C ALA A 199 -16.47 9.36 -2.82
N LEU A 200 -17.64 9.15 -2.20
CA LEU A 200 -17.96 7.90 -1.52
C LEU A 200 -18.06 6.72 -2.50
N THR A 201 -18.52 6.93 -3.73
CA THR A 201 -18.53 5.88 -4.77
C THR A 201 -17.11 5.45 -5.14
N TYR A 202 -16.16 6.38 -5.21
CA TYR A 202 -14.74 6.06 -5.41
C TYR A 202 -14.15 5.26 -4.25
N GLU A 203 -14.57 5.53 -3.00
CA GLU A 203 -14.18 4.71 -1.85
C GLU A 203 -14.71 3.27 -1.99
N ILE A 204 -15.97 3.07 -2.40
CA ILE A 204 -16.54 1.74 -2.63
C ILE A 204 -15.77 0.98 -3.70
N GLU A 205 -15.42 1.63 -4.81
CA GLU A 205 -14.62 1.03 -5.86
C GLU A 205 -13.27 0.53 -5.35
N LEU A 206 -12.56 1.38 -4.61
CA LEU A 206 -11.26 1.05 -4.02
C LEU A 206 -11.38 -0.16 -3.09
N LEU A 207 -12.41 -0.18 -2.22
CA LEU A 207 -12.66 -1.31 -1.32
C LEU A 207 -12.87 -2.62 -2.09
N ILE A 208 -13.69 -2.60 -3.15
CA ILE A 208 -13.95 -3.77 -4.00
C ILE A 208 -12.66 -4.22 -4.71
N ALA A 209 -11.91 -3.30 -5.31
CA ALA A 209 -10.70 -3.61 -6.07
C ALA A 209 -9.61 -4.24 -5.18
N VAL A 210 -9.32 -3.65 -4.02
CA VAL A 210 -8.32 -4.17 -3.07
C VAL A 210 -8.75 -5.52 -2.50
N ALA A 211 -10.03 -5.69 -2.17
CA ALA A 211 -10.56 -6.99 -1.74
C ALA A 211 -10.45 -8.06 -2.84
N GLY A 212 -10.65 -7.68 -4.10
CA GLY A 212 -10.42 -8.54 -5.26
C GLY A 212 -8.98 -9.06 -5.35
N VAL A 213 -7.99 -8.18 -5.15
CA VAL A 213 -6.57 -8.55 -5.11
C VAL A 213 -6.29 -9.53 -3.96
N ALA A 214 -6.86 -9.27 -2.76
CA ALA A 214 -6.72 -10.14 -1.60
C ALA A 214 -7.17 -11.58 -1.92
N LYS A 215 -8.38 -11.70 -2.49
CA LYS A 215 -8.98 -12.98 -2.88
C LYS A 215 -8.18 -13.69 -3.96
N GLN A 216 -7.76 -12.97 -5.01
CA GLN A 216 -7.01 -13.53 -6.12
C GLN A 216 -5.64 -14.08 -5.68
N LYS A 217 -4.94 -13.35 -4.80
CA LYS A 217 -3.59 -13.70 -4.34
C LYS A 217 -3.58 -14.56 -3.07
N GLY A 218 -4.74 -14.80 -2.46
CA GLY A 218 -4.86 -15.50 -1.17
C GLY A 218 -4.11 -14.78 -0.06
N PHE A 219 -4.22 -13.45 -0.01
CA PHE A 219 -3.63 -12.64 1.05
C PHE A 219 -4.54 -12.64 2.28
N SER A 220 -3.95 -12.48 3.45
CA SER A 220 -4.68 -12.33 4.71
C SER A 220 -4.72 -10.85 5.12
N TYR A 221 -5.23 -10.54 6.31
CA TYR A 221 -5.23 -9.19 6.85
C TYR A 221 -4.52 -9.18 8.19
N ALA A 222 -3.71 -8.14 8.41
CA ALA A 222 -3.03 -7.93 9.66
C ALA A 222 -4.00 -7.61 10.82
N HIS A 223 -3.60 -7.96 12.03
CA HIS A 223 -4.24 -7.51 13.26
C HIS A 223 -3.33 -6.54 14.01
N ALA A 224 -3.73 -5.27 14.03
CA ALA A 224 -3.00 -4.20 14.70
C ALA A 224 -3.33 -4.16 16.20
N LEU A 225 -2.30 -4.03 17.02
CA LEU A 225 -2.37 -3.89 18.47
C LEU A 225 -1.91 -2.50 18.92
N PRO A 226 -2.31 -2.06 20.13
CA PRO A 226 -1.73 -0.88 20.74
C PRO A 226 -0.20 -0.97 20.81
N LYS A 227 0.46 0.19 20.72
CA LYS A 227 1.92 0.28 20.66
C LYS A 227 2.57 -0.45 21.84
N GLU A 228 2.00 -0.29 23.03
CA GLU A 228 2.50 -0.75 24.33
C GLU A 228 2.66 -2.28 24.39
N LYS A 229 1.99 -3.03 23.52
CA LYS A 229 2.16 -4.49 23.44
C LYS A 229 3.53 -4.92 22.92
N ASN A 230 4.28 -4.03 22.26
CA ASN A 230 5.62 -4.23 21.73
C ASN A 230 5.89 -5.64 21.19
N THR A 231 5.11 -6.04 20.18
CA THR A 231 5.23 -7.36 19.55
C THR A 231 5.04 -7.29 18.04
N LEU A 232 5.72 -8.16 17.31
CA LEU A 232 5.53 -8.39 15.89
C LEU A 232 5.61 -9.89 15.62
N GLU A 233 4.55 -10.47 15.09
CA GLU A 233 4.47 -11.87 14.71
C GLU A 233 4.01 -11.95 13.26
N ILE A 234 4.85 -12.52 12.39
CA ILE A 234 4.53 -12.74 10.98
C ILE A 234 4.69 -14.23 10.71
N LYS A 235 3.61 -14.93 10.41
CA LYS A 235 3.63 -16.36 10.08
C LYS A 235 3.44 -16.57 8.58
N GLY A 236 4.36 -17.33 7.98
CA GLY A 236 4.30 -17.68 6.57
C GLY A 236 4.34 -16.47 5.63
N VAL A 237 5.21 -15.50 5.91
CA VAL A 237 5.48 -14.36 5.02
C VAL A 237 6.12 -14.84 3.72
N ARG A 238 5.68 -14.25 2.61
CA ARG A 238 6.29 -14.39 1.28
C ARG A 238 6.30 -13.03 0.59
N HIS A 239 7.17 -12.87 -0.40
CA HIS A 239 7.15 -11.67 -1.23
C HIS A 239 5.85 -11.65 -2.08
N PRO A 240 5.11 -10.53 -2.13
CA PRO A 240 3.77 -10.49 -2.74
C PRO A 240 3.76 -10.75 -4.27
N HIS A 241 4.89 -10.51 -4.94
CA HIS A 241 5.07 -10.82 -6.36
C HIS A 241 5.46 -12.27 -6.65
N LEU A 242 5.75 -13.10 -5.63
CA LEU A 242 6.14 -14.50 -5.80
C LEU A 242 4.96 -15.42 -5.54
N ASP A 243 4.33 -15.93 -6.60
CA ASP A 243 3.17 -16.83 -6.48
C ASP A 243 3.53 -18.18 -5.80
N LYS A 244 4.75 -18.68 -6.04
CA LYS A 244 5.29 -19.93 -5.44
C LYS A 244 6.45 -19.68 -4.47
N GLY A 245 6.47 -18.52 -3.80
CA GLY A 245 7.52 -18.19 -2.84
C GLY A 245 7.52 -19.11 -1.61
N VAL A 246 8.71 -19.55 -1.17
CA VAL A 246 8.88 -20.28 0.10
C VAL A 246 8.56 -19.33 1.25
N SER A 247 7.64 -19.74 2.12
CA SER A 247 7.14 -18.90 3.20
C SER A 247 7.97 -19.06 4.46
N ASN A 248 8.31 -17.95 5.12
CA ASN A 248 9.08 -17.93 6.36
C ASN A 248 8.26 -17.33 7.51
N SER A 249 8.69 -17.50 8.76
CA SER A 249 8.01 -16.87 9.91
C SER A 249 9.02 -16.08 10.72
N LEU A 250 8.60 -14.92 11.21
CA LEU A 250 9.42 -13.99 11.97
C LEU A 250 8.66 -13.59 13.25
N SER A 251 9.38 -13.43 14.36
CA SER A 251 8.80 -12.97 15.62
C SER A 251 9.75 -12.03 16.33
N PHE A 252 9.23 -10.91 16.80
CA PHE A 252 9.95 -9.91 17.58
C PHE A 252 9.13 -9.46 18.78
N ASN A 253 9.84 -9.15 19.87
CA ASN A 253 9.29 -8.57 21.09
C ASN A 253 10.42 -7.89 21.87
N GLY A 254 10.12 -7.23 22.99
CA GLY A 254 11.13 -6.54 23.80
C GLY A 254 12.27 -7.42 24.34
N HIS A 255 12.10 -8.74 24.40
CA HIS A 255 13.16 -9.68 24.78
C HIS A 255 14.00 -10.13 23.60
N SER A 256 13.48 -10.14 22.38
CA SER A 256 14.13 -10.62 21.17
C SER A 256 13.82 -9.70 19.99
N ASN A 257 14.42 -8.50 20.00
CA ASN A 257 14.06 -7.40 19.11
C ASN A 257 14.99 -7.27 17.88
N VAL A 258 16.08 -8.04 17.84
CA VAL A 258 17.00 -8.08 16.70
C VAL A 258 16.99 -9.49 16.07
N LEU A 259 16.89 -9.54 14.75
CA LEU A 259 17.16 -10.72 13.94
C LEU A 259 18.46 -10.50 13.17
N PHE A 260 19.48 -11.26 13.54
CA PHE A 260 20.77 -11.29 12.86
C PHE A 260 20.76 -12.42 11.83
N LEU A 261 20.83 -12.05 10.55
CA LEU A 261 20.64 -12.94 9.42
C LEU A 261 21.95 -13.21 8.68
N THR A 262 22.33 -14.48 8.57
CA THR A 262 23.50 -14.92 7.79
C THR A 262 23.10 -15.87 6.66
N GLY A 263 24.01 -16.10 5.71
CA GLY A 263 23.74 -16.95 4.54
C GLY A 263 24.41 -16.44 3.27
N ALA A 264 24.43 -17.26 2.23
CA ALA A 264 24.89 -16.84 0.90
C ALA A 264 23.98 -15.74 0.30
N ASN A 265 24.50 -14.93 -0.62
CA ASN A 265 23.72 -13.82 -1.21
C ASN A 265 22.53 -14.30 -2.05
N MET A 266 22.67 -15.44 -2.71
CA MET A 266 21.60 -16.07 -3.49
C MET A 266 20.60 -16.88 -2.64
N ALA A 267 20.81 -16.98 -1.32
CA ALA A 267 19.96 -17.79 -0.45
C ALA A 267 18.58 -17.18 -0.19
N GLY A 268 18.35 -15.90 -0.56
CA GLY A 268 17.06 -15.23 -0.46
C GLY A 268 16.92 -14.24 0.71
N LYS A 269 18.03 -13.87 1.37
CA LYS A 269 18.04 -12.96 2.54
C LYS A 269 17.33 -11.63 2.24
N SER A 270 17.75 -10.93 1.19
CA SER A 270 17.18 -9.63 0.80
C SER A 270 15.70 -9.76 0.41
N THR A 271 15.30 -10.86 -0.21
CA THR A 271 13.89 -11.14 -0.54
C THR A 271 13.03 -11.27 0.71
N LEU A 272 13.51 -11.98 1.74
CA LEU A 272 12.81 -12.10 3.01
C LEU A 272 12.70 -10.75 3.73
N MET A 273 13.79 -10.00 3.78
CA MET A 273 13.81 -8.67 4.42
C MET A 273 12.85 -7.69 3.74
N LYS A 274 12.89 -7.63 2.40
CA LYS A 274 11.94 -6.82 1.63
C LYS A 274 10.51 -7.28 1.87
N ALA A 275 10.24 -8.59 1.84
CA ALA A 275 8.91 -9.11 2.12
C ALA A 275 8.41 -8.68 3.50
N ALA A 276 9.23 -8.80 4.56
CA ALA A 276 8.87 -8.34 5.89
C ALA A 276 8.57 -6.82 5.93
N GLY A 277 9.44 -6.00 5.34
CA GLY A 277 9.24 -4.54 5.29
C GLY A 277 7.96 -4.14 4.54
N ILE A 278 7.69 -4.77 3.40
CA ILE A 278 6.44 -4.56 2.63
C ILE A 278 5.22 -4.96 3.46
N MET A 279 5.28 -6.08 4.18
CA MET A 279 4.17 -6.54 5.02
C MET A 279 3.86 -5.55 6.13
N ILE A 280 4.88 -4.99 6.80
CA ILE A 280 4.69 -3.94 7.81
C ILE A 280 4.05 -2.70 7.20
N TYR A 281 4.52 -2.26 6.04
CA TYR A 281 3.96 -1.09 5.35
C TYR A 281 2.48 -1.29 5.00
N LEU A 282 2.15 -2.42 4.36
CA LEU A 282 0.77 -2.78 4.01
C LEU A 282 -0.12 -2.95 5.25
N ALA A 283 0.41 -3.53 6.33
CA ALA A 283 -0.30 -3.65 7.59
C ALA A 283 -0.66 -2.28 8.18
N HIS A 284 0.27 -1.32 8.16
CA HIS A 284 0.00 0.07 8.56
C HIS A 284 -0.98 0.80 7.63
N MET A 285 -1.04 0.41 6.36
CA MET A 285 -2.09 0.89 5.46
C MET A 285 -3.45 0.22 5.72
N GLY A 286 -3.53 -0.85 6.53
CA GLY A 286 -4.72 -1.68 6.70
C GLY A 286 -5.04 -2.57 5.48
N PHE A 287 -4.10 -2.73 4.57
CA PHE A 287 -4.24 -3.48 3.32
C PHE A 287 -4.05 -5.00 3.54
N PRO A 288 -4.47 -5.83 2.56
CA PRO A 288 -4.15 -7.26 2.56
C PRO A 288 -2.63 -7.51 2.56
N VAL A 289 -2.19 -8.55 3.25
CA VAL A 289 -0.79 -8.92 3.43
C VAL A 289 -0.51 -10.34 2.92
N ALA A 290 0.62 -10.52 2.26
CA ALA A 290 1.15 -11.80 1.78
C ALA A 290 1.78 -12.65 2.91
N ALA A 291 1.01 -12.90 3.96
CA ALA A 291 1.35 -13.77 5.08
C ALA A 291 0.15 -14.66 5.43
N LYS A 292 0.37 -15.76 6.15
CA LYS A 292 -0.75 -16.57 6.70
C LYS A 292 -1.42 -15.86 7.87
N GLU A 293 -0.61 -15.24 8.72
CA GLU A 293 -1.07 -14.45 9.87
C GLU A 293 -0.05 -13.33 10.11
N LEU A 294 -0.53 -12.13 10.41
CA LEU A 294 0.31 -11.01 10.83
C LEU A 294 -0.36 -10.30 12.00
N LYS A 295 0.33 -10.25 13.13
CA LYS A 295 -0.09 -9.52 14.32
C LYS A 295 1.03 -8.59 14.73
N PHE A 296 0.74 -7.31 14.94
CA PHE A 296 1.78 -6.33 15.22
C PHE A 296 1.29 -5.22 16.13
N SER A 297 2.17 -4.75 17.02
CA SER A 297 2.04 -3.45 17.67
C SER A 297 2.31 -2.36 16.67
N VAL A 298 1.44 -1.34 16.65
CA VAL A 298 1.62 -0.18 15.78
C VAL A 298 3.01 0.45 16.00
N LEU A 299 3.70 0.72 14.91
CA LEU A 299 5.00 1.38 14.88
C LEU A 299 4.87 2.86 14.47
N ASP A 300 5.90 3.64 14.76
CA ASP A 300 6.03 5.02 14.30
C ASP A 300 6.59 5.10 12.88
N GLY A 301 7.28 4.06 12.40
CA GLY A 301 7.85 4.07 11.07
C GLY A 301 8.68 2.84 10.71
N ILE A 302 9.21 2.91 9.49
CA ILE A 302 10.11 1.93 8.91
C ILE A 302 11.31 2.62 8.26
N TYR A 303 12.48 2.02 8.43
CA TYR A 303 13.70 2.38 7.72
C TYR A 303 14.29 1.15 7.06
N SER A 304 14.82 1.30 5.84
CA SER A 304 15.67 0.29 5.23
C SER A 304 16.97 0.86 4.69
N SER A 305 17.98 0.00 4.64
CA SER A 305 19.26 0.23 4.01
C SER A 305 19.62 -1.03 3.22
N VAL A 306 18.95 -1.24 2.09
CA VAL A 306 19.19 -2.40 1.21
C VAL A 306 20.10 -2.01 0.05
N ASN A 307 19.70 -0.99 -0.72
CA ASN A 307 20.46 -0.48 -1.84
C ASN A 307 20.79 1.00 -1.62
N VAL A 308 21.85 1.29 -0.87
CA VAL A 308 22.35 2.67 -0.73
C VAL A 308 23.09 3.03 -2.02
N PRO A 309 22.55 3.91 -2.89
CA PRO A 309 23.22 4.27 -4.13
C PRO A 309 24.43 5.16 -3.84
N ASP A 310 25.47 5.05 -4.66
CA ASP A 310 26.57 6.00 -4.64
C ASP A 310 26.08 7.41 -4.97
N ASN A 311 26.47 8.39 -4.15
CA ASN A 311 26.17 9.78 -4.44
C ASN A 311 27.35 10.46 -5.14
N LEU A 312 27.50 10.15 -6.43
CA LEU A 312 28.55 10.73 -7.30
C LEU A 312 28.51 12.27 -7.31
N ASN A 313 27.32 12.87 -7.16
CA ASN A 313 27.13 14.31 -7.18
C ASN A 313 27.66 15.01 -5.90
N GLN A 314 27.70 14.30 -4.77
CA GLN A 314 28.24 14.82 -3.49
C GLN A 314 29.67 14.34 -3.21
N GLY A 315 30.23 13.48 -4.06
CA GLY A 315 31.58 12.94 -3.91
C GLY A 315 31.74 11.98 -2.73
N TYR A 316 30.64 11.46 -2.18
CA TYR A 316 30.70 10.51 -1.07
C TYR A 316 31.03 9.11 -1.58
N SER A 317 31.95 8.44 -0.89
CA SER A 317 32.16 7.00 -1.08
C SER A 317 30.92 6.23 -0.62
N HIS A 318 30.71 5.05 -1.21
CA HIS A 318 29.66 4.12 -0.80
C HIS A 318 29.61 3.93 0.72
N PHE A 319 30.78 3.73 1.34
CA PHE A 319 30.91 3.56 2.78
C PHE A 319 30.39 4.77 3.59
N TYR A 320 30.70 6.00 3.16
CA TYR A 320 30.24 7.19 3.88
C TYR A 320 28.71 7.35 3.76
N ALA A 321 28.12 7.01 2.61
CA ALA A 321 26.67 7.00 2.45
C ALA A 321 26.00 5.99 3.40
N GLU A 322 26.59 4.80 3.59
CA GLU A 322 26.12 3.83 4.59
C GLU A 322 26.22 4.36 6.02
N VAL A 323 27.32 5.02 6.38
CA VAL A 323 27.51 5.64 7.70
C VAL A 323 26.45 6.72 7.95
N LEU A 324 26.18 7.58 6.96
CA LEU A 324 25.12 8.59 7.07
C LEU A 324 23.74 7.95 7.23
N ARG A 325 23.48 6.83 6.55
CA ARG A 325 22.24 6.08 6.68
C ARG A 325 22.06 5.52 8.09
N VAL A 326 23.09 4.88 8.64
CA VAL A 326 23.08 4.37 10.02
C VAL A 326 22.89 5.51 11.03
N LYS A 327 23.58 6.64 10.82
CA LYS A 327 23.43 7.84 11.67
C LYS A 327 21.98 8.33 11.70
N GLN A 328 21.33 8.47 10.55
CA GLN A 328 19.94 8.92 10.45
C GLN A 328 18.98 7.99 11.22
N VAL A 329 19.19 6.67 11.12
CA VAL A 329 18.38 5.69 11.86
C VAL A 329 18.68 5.78 13.36
N ALA A 330 19.94 5.92 13.76
CA ALA A 330 20.33 6.07 15.16
C ALA A 330 19.70 7.31 15.80
N GLU A 331 19.67 8.45 15.09
CA GLU A 331 18.98 9.66 15.53
C GLU A 331 17.48 9.40 15.73
N ALA A 332 16.81 8.74 14.76
CA ALA A 332 15.38 8.43 14.86
C ALA A 332 15.06 7.47 16.01
N VAL A 333 15.90 6.47 16.26
CA VAL A 333 15.74 5.52 17.38
C VAL A 333 16.01 6.21 18.73
N ALA A 334 16.97 7.14 18.80
CA ALA A 334 17.28 7.90 20.01
C ALA A 334 16.15 8.86 20.42
N GLU A 335 15.29 9.27 19.49
CA GLU A 335 14.06 10.05 19.75
C GLU A 335 12.89 9.21 20.32
N GLU A 336 13.17 8.01 20.85
CA GLU A 336 12.20 7.07 21.44
C GLU A 336 11.06 6.63 20.48
N LYS A 337 11.29 6.71 19.17
CA LYS A 337 10.36 6.22 18.15
C LYS A 337 10.39 4.69 18.10
N ARG A 338 9.23 4.07 17.88
CA ARG A 338 9.11 2.60 17.68
C ARG A 338 9.25 2.27 16.21
N LEU A 339 10.39 1.74 15.80
CA LEU A 339 10.72 1.58 14.38
C LEU A 339 10.92 0.11 14.00
N PHE A 340 10.56 -0.23 12.76
CA PHE A 340 11.04 -1.44 12.09
C PHE A 340 12.20 -1.06 11.18
N VAL A 341 13.36 -1.67 11.36
CA VAL A 341 14.59 -1.27 10.69
C VAL A 341 15.21 -2.46 9.99
N ILE A 342 15.57 -2.28 8.72
CA ILE A 342 16.26 -3.29 7.91
C ILE A 342 17.63 -2.76 7.51
N PHE A 343 18.68 -3.51 7.82
CA PHE A 343 20.02 -3.28 7.29
C PHE A 343 20.47 -4.52 6.51
N ASP A 344 20.79 -4.35 5.22
CA ASP A 344 21.36 -5.41 4.38
C ASP A 344 22.86 -5.14 4.19
N GLU A 345 23.70 -6.05 4.68
CA GLU A 345 25.16 -6.00 4.53
C GLU A 345 25.79 -4.66 4.96
N LEU A 346 25.67 -4.33 6.26
CA LEU A 346 26.27 -3.12 6.82
C LEU A 346 27.77 -3.00 6.49
N PHE A 347 28.17 -1.80 6.06
CA PHE A 347 29.58 -1.39 5.90
C PHE A 347 30.38 -2.20 4.87
N LYS A 348 29.73 -2.72 3.83
CA LYS A 348 30.42 -3.48 2.75
C LYS A 348 31.46 -2.66 1.97
N GLY A 349 31.42 -1.33 2.08
CA GLY A 349 32.33 -0.42 1.37
C GLY A 349 33.71 -0.20 2.03
N THR A 350 34.03 -0.85 3.16
CA THR A 350 35.32 -0.69 3.87
C THR A 350 36.08 -2.02 4.00
N ASN A 351 37.25 -2.02 4.64
CA ASN A 351 38.02 -3.23 4.89
C ASN A 351 37.25 -4.18 5.84
N VAL A 352 37.52 -5.49 5.73
CA VAL A 352 36.76 -6.54 6.45
C VAL A 352 36.83 -6.36 7.97
N LYS A 353 37.94 -5.86 8.50
CA LYS A 353 38.12 -5.67 9.95
C LYS A 353 37.28 -4.51 10.48
N ASP A 354 37.31 -3.36 9.80
CA ASP A 354 36.51 -2.19 10.14
C ASP A 354 35.02 -2.49 9.96
N ALA A 355 34.66 -3.23 8.90
CA ALA A 355 33.29 -3.68 8.68
C ALA A 355 32.80 -4.62 9.80
N TYR A 356 33.65 -5.54 10.26
CA TYR A 356 33.38 -6.40 11.40
C TYR A 356 33.18 -5.57 12.68
N ASP A 357 34.14 -4.72 13.03
CA ASP A 357 34.14 -3.95 14.29
C ASP A 357 32.94 -2.98 14.32
N ALA A 358 32.65 -2.32 13.20
CA ALA A 358 31.51 -1.41 13.07
C ALA A 358 30.17 -2.16 13.12
N THR A 359 30.01 -3.28 12.42
CA THR A 359 28.77 -4.06 12.42
C THR A 359 28.46 -4.61 13.81
N LEU A 360 29.48 -5.12 14.51
CA LEU A 360 29.37 -5.60 15.89
C LEU A 360 28.90 -4.49 16.82
N ALA A 361 29.60 -3.36 16.85
CA ALA A 361 29.31 -2.24 17.74
C ALA A 361 27.91 -1.63 17.47
N VAL A 362 27.56 -1.44 16.20
CA VAL A 362 26.26 -0.86 15.79
C VAL A 362 25.11 -1.81 16.11
N THR A 363 25.28 -3.11 15.85
CA THR A 363 24.25 -4.11 16.16
C THR A 363 24.01 -4.20 17.67
N ALA A 364 25.07 -4.24 18.47
CA ALA A 364 24.99 -4.24 19.93
C ALA A 364 24.26 -3.00 20.46
N ALA A 365 24.60 -1.81 19.93
CA ALA A 365 23.95 -0.56 20.30
C ALA A 365 22.45 -0.55 19.94
N PHE A 366 22.06 -1.00 18.74
CA PHE A 366 20.65 -1.08 18.35
C PHE A 366 19.87 -2.11 19.17
N ALA A 367 20.50 -3.23 19.56
CA ALA A 367 19.88 -4.24 20.40
C ALA A 367 19.45 -3.73 21.78
N ALA A 368 20.02 -2.61 22.25
CA ALA A 368 19.59 -1.96 23.50
C ALA A 368 18.20 -1.29 23.40
N TYR A 369 17.75 -0.90 22.20
CA TYR A 369 16.47 -0.20 21.97
C TYR A 369 15.32 -1.19 21.82
N ARG A 370 14.76 -1.63 22.97
CA ARG A 370 13.80 -2.74 23.05
C ARG A 370 12.44 -2.49 22.41
N ASP A 371 12.09 -1.24 22.14
CA ASP A 371 10.83 -0.87 21.47
C ASP A 371 10.96 -0.77 19.94
N CYS A 372 12.16 -1.05 19.40
CA CYS A 372 12.44 -1.10 17.98
C CYS A 372 12.77 -2.54 17.55
N PHE A 373 12.37 -2.89 16.34
CA PHE A 373 12.65 -4.19 15.73
C PHE A 373 13.65 -4.04 14.59
N PHE A 374 14.67 -4.89 14.59
CA PHE A 374 15.77 -4.81 13.63
C PHE A 374 15.95 -6.13 12.90
N ILE A 375 16.11 -6.08 11.58
CA ILE A 375 16.70 -7.16 10.80
C ILE A 375 18.04 -6.67 10.27
N ILE A 376 19.11 -7.38 10.61
CA ILE A 376 20.47 -7.04 10.22
C ILE A 376 21.07 -8.25 9.51
N SER A 377 21.38 -8.10 8.23
CA SER A 377 22.10 -9.12 7.48
C SER A 377 23.60 -8.83 7.44
N THR A 378 24.41 -9.88 7.39
CA THR A 378 25.84 -9.75 7.08
C THR A 378 26.38 -10.99 6.36
N HIS A 379 27.47 -10.80 5.63
CA HIS A 379 28.31 -11.88 5.13
C HIS A 379 29.46 -12.24 6.09
N ILE A 380 29.68 -11.44 7.14
CA ILE A 380 30.74 -11.64 8.14
C ILE A 380 30.17 -12.43 9.32
N PHE A 381 30.17 -13.77 9.21
CA PHE A 381 29.56 -14.65 10.21
C PHE A 381 30.23 -14.55 11.58
N GLU A 382 31.52 -14.19 11.62
CA GLU A 382 32.29 -14.00 12.85
C GLU A 382 31.66 -12.94 13.77
N VAL A 383 30.96 -11.94 13.20
CA VAL A 383 30.22 -10.93 13.99
C VAL A 383 29.12 -11.58 14.80
N GLY A 384 28.43 -12.58 14.23
CA GLY A 384 27.39 -13.32 14.92
C GLY A 384 27.94 -14.09 16.12
N ASP A 385 29.12 -14.72 15.98
CA ASP A 385 29.78 -15.44 17.08
C ASP A 385 30.16 -14.51 18.24
N ALA A 386 30.56 -13.27 17.93
CA ALA A 386 30.83 -12.26 18.95
C ALA A 386 29.55 -11.78 19.64
N LEU A 387 28.50 -11.48 18.88
CA LEU A 387 27.20 -11.03 19.41
C LEU A 387 26.53 -12.08 20.29
N GLN A 388 26.71 -13.38 20.04
CA GLN A 388 26.19 -14.44 20.90
C GLN A 388 26.70 -14.33 22.35
N LYS A 389 27.89 -13.73 22.56
CA LYS A 389 28.48 -13.53 23.89
C LYS A 389 27.87 -12.35 24.63
N GLU A 390 27.25 -11.39 23.92
CA GLU A 390 26.73 -10.15 24.50
C GLU A 390 25.30 -10.28 25.07
N GLY A 391 24.50 -11.27 24.66
CA GLY A 391 23.24 -11.59 25.35
C GLY A 391 22.19 -12.35 24.54
N LYS A 392 21.06 -12.63 25.21
CA LYS A 392 19.95 -13.49 24.70
C LYS A 392 18.90 -12.77 23.84
N HIS A 393 19.12 -11.51 23.50
CA HIS A 393 18.12 -10.64 22.87
C HIS A 393 18.27 -10.45 21.37
N ILE A 394 19.32 -11.04 20.82
CA ILE A 394 19.56 -11.16 19.39
C ILE A 394 19.19 -12.58 19.00
N GLN A 395 18.33 -12.70 18.00
CA GLN A 395 17.98 -13.95 17.36
C GLN A 395 18.96 -14.18 16.22
N PHE A 396 19.52 -15.37 16.13
CA PHE A 396 20.44 -15.76 15.06
C PHE A 396 19.73 -16.75 14.16
N GLU A 397 19.56 -16.35 12.91
CA GLU A 397 18.98 -17.22 11.89
C GLU A 397 19.79 -17.14 10.60
N PHE A 398 19.70 -18.20 9.81
CA PHE A 398 20.40 -18.28 8.54
C PHE A 398 19.58 -19.01 7.49
N MET A 399 19.92 -18.79 6.23
CA MET A 399 19.35 -19.52 5.11
C MET A 399 20.37 -20.56 4.61
N PRO A 400 20.10 -21.87 4.78
CA PRO A 400 21.05 -22.92 4.43
C PRO A 400 21.13 -23.10 2.92
N THR A 401 22.35 -23.37 2.46
CA THR A 401 22.62 -23.95 1.15
C THR A 401 22.92 -25.43 1.32
N ILE A 402 22.35 -26.26 0.47
CA ILE A 402 22.60 -27.70 0.46
C ILE A 402 23.36 -28.03 -0.82
N MET A 403 24.46 -28.77 -0.71
CA MET A 403 25.18 -29.27 -1.87
C MET A 403 24.48 -30.51 -2.41
N VAL A 404 24.11 -30.48 -3.69
CA VAL A 404 23.57 -31.63 -4.43
C VAL A 404 24.45 -31.80 -5.67
N ASP A 405 25.20 -32.91 -5.74
CA ASP A 405 26.09 -33.22 -6.88
C ASP A 405 27.08 -32.07 -7.22
N ALA A 406 27.71 -31.49 -6.19
CA ALA A 406 28.61 -30.32 -6.28
C ALA A 406 27.94 -28.99 -6.70
N VAL A 407 26.62 -28.97 -6.91
CA VAL A 407 25.87 -27.75 -7.20
C VAL A 407 25.21 -27.20 -5.92
N PRO A 408 25.39 -25.90 -5.59
CA PRO A 408 24.71 -25.28 -4.46
C PRO A 408 23.21 -25.14 -4.74
N LYS A 409 22.38 -25.72 -3.87
CA LYS A 409 20.93 -25.59 -3.89
C LYS A 409 20.45 -24.76 -2.70
N TYR A 410 19.71 -23.69 -2.98
CA TYR A 410 19.17 -22.81 -1.95
C TYR A 410 17.76 -23.28 -1.54
N THR A 411 17.57 -23.47 -0.24
CA THR A 411 16.27 -23.92 0.30
C THR A 411 15.26 -22.78 0.44
N TYR A 412 15.74 -21.54 0.54
CA TYR A 412 14.96 -20.33 0.85
C TYR A 412 14.19 -20.40 2.19
N GLN A 413 14.50 -21.39 3.04
CA GLN A 413 13.83 -21.64 4.32
C GLN A 413 14.76 -21.21 5.46
N LEU A 414 14.28 -20.33 6.31
CA LEU A 414 15.01 -19.83 7.46
C LEU A 414 15.20 -20.93 8.52
N GLN A 415 16.41 -21.02 9.09
CA GLN A 415 16.78 -21.94 10.16
C GLN A 415 17.50 -21.19 11.29
N LYS A 416 17.40 -21.70 12.52
CA LYS A 416 18.08 -21.12 13.69
C LYS A 416 19.58 -21.41 13.66
N GLY A 417 20.38 -20.41 13.97
CA GLY A 417 21.83 -20.51 14.06
C GLY A 417 22.56 -19.49 13.19
N ILE A 418 23.86 -19.70 13.03
CA ILE A 418 24.75 -18.92 12.17
C ILE A 418 25.37 -19.91 11.18
N THR A 419 25.42 -19.55 9.90
CA THR A 419 26.15 -20.37 8.91
C THR A 419 27.62 -19.95 8.83
N THR A 420 28.49 -20.92 8.57
CA THR A 420 29.90 -20.70 8.24
C THR A 420 30.21 -20.91 6.74
N ASP A 421 29.17 -21.05 5.91
CA ASP A 421 29.32 -21.43 4.50
C ASP A 421 30.06 -20.34 3.70
N ARG A 422 31.16 -20.72 3.05
CA ARG A 422 31.92 -19.87 2.11
C ARG A 422 31.79 -20.41 0.69
N GLN A 423 30.90 -19.81 -0.11
CA GLN A 423 30.51 -20.35 -1.42
C GLN A 423 31.10 -19.62 -2.63
N GLY A 424 31.78 -18.49 -2.45
CA GLY A 424 32.29 -17.68 -3.56
C GLY A 424 33.20 -18.47 -4.52
N MET A 425 34.16 -19.23 -3.98
CA MET A 425 35.08 -20.04 -4.80
C MET A 425 34.39 -21.22 -5.47
N ILE A 426 33.42 -21.86 -4.79
CA ILE A 426 32.64 -22.96 -5.36
C ILE A 426 31.87 -22.51 -6.61
N ILE A 427 31.33 -21.27 -6.60
CA ILE A 427 30.65 -20.70 -7.77
C ILE A 427 31.66 -20.46 -8.90
N ILE A 428 32.84 -19.90 -8.60
CA ILE A 428 33.89 -19.67 -9.60
C ILE A 428 34.35 -20.98 -10.26
N GLU A 429 34.52 -22.03 -9.45
CA GLU A 429 34.88 -23.37 -9.91
C GLU A 429 33.76 -23.99 -10.76
N ASN A 430 32.50 -23.90 -10.33
CA ASN A 430 31.36 -24.47 -11.05
C ASN A 430 31.07 -23.78 -12.39
N GLU A 431 31.38 -22.49 -12.53
CA GLU A 431 31.29 -21.75 -13.80
C GLU A 431 32.46 -22.07 -14.76
N GLY A 432 33.41 -22.92 -14.34
CA GLY A 432 34.56 -23.35 -15.15
C GLY A 432 35.53 -22.22 -15.49
N ILE A 433 35.49 -21.09 -14.77
CA ILE A 433 36.30 -19.91 -15.08
C ILE A 433 37.79 -20.25 -15.01
N LEU A 434 38.20 -21.01 -13.99
CA LEU A 434 39.59 -21.43 -13.82
C LEU A 434 40.03 -22.46 -14.86
N ASP A 435 39.10 -23.23 -15.43
CA ASP A 435 39.39 -24.19 -16.50
C ASP A 435 39.54 -23.50 -17.87
N MET A 436 39.05 -22.26 -18.00
CA MET A 436 39.10 -21.44 -19.22
C MET A 436 40.27 -20.45 -19.27
N LEU A 437 40.95 -20.21 -18.14
CA LEU A 437 42.14 -19.34 -18.02
C LEU A 437 43.42 -20.16 -18.09
#